data_AF-A0AAG5DED3-F1
#
_entry.id   AF-A0AAG5DED3-F1
#
_cell.length_a   1.000
_cell.length_b   1.000
_cell.length_c   1.000
_cell.angle_alpha   90.00
_cell.angle_beta   90.00
_cell.angle_gamma   90.00
#
_symmetry.space_group_name_H-M   'P 1'
#
loop_
_entity.id
_entity.type
_entity.pdbx_description
1 polymer ?
#
loop_
_entity_poly.entity_id
_entity_poly.type
_entity_poly.pdbx_seq_one_letter_code
_entity_poly.pdbx_strand_id
1 'polypeptide(L)'
;MEITVQDRTIYEQLCKDYLNLKLLAQNACTSPERLERCKQLILEDVHSKRKLSRVSSCDDLLQILEQRNLLSLLKPELIERLELALDSEDITNAIKLYRKTISLHYAPIRRFYLEDLRYRDRRTLLEREVEKIKLAENPNISSFHEKYRKQRETIYSLLQKQIGRDWKAFGRNLNITEAELDEINERNRNDLKGRIYEMLLSVEQTFTDDSLEQFISTLTKALEKIRRSDLKRKIESELGM
;
A
#
# COMPACT_ATOMS: atom_id res chain seq x y z
N MET A 1 21.24 30.13 18.22
CA MET A 1 21.86 28.99 18.91
C MET A 1 22.82 28.34 17.94
N GLU A 2 24.11 28.43 18.23
CA GLU A 2 25.15 27.72 17.47
C GLU A 2 24.96 26.21 17.68
N ILE A 3 24.94 25.46 16.59
CA ILE A 3 24.81 24.00 16.62
C ILE A 3 26.19 23.43 16.88
N THR A 4 26.30 22.59 17.90
CA THR A 4 27.57 21.99 18.28
C THR A 4 27.73 20.59 17.65
N VAL A 5 28.97 20.14 17.49
CA VAL A 5 29.26 18.74 17.11
C VAL A 5 28.64 17.76 18.11
N GLN A 6 28.58 18.17 19.39
CA GLN A 6 27.95 17.40 20.46
C GLN A 6 26.45 17.15 20.20
N ASP A 7 25.70 18.14 19.72
CA ASP A 7 24.28 17.98 19.41
C ASP A 7 24.02 16.94 18.31
N ARG A 8 24.92 16.84 17.33
CA ARG A 8 24.83 15.81 16.26
C ARG A 8 25.04 14.41 16.84
N THR A 9 26.04 14.24 17.70
CA THR A 9 26.30 12.94 18.35
C THR A 9 25.14 12.51 19.26
N ILE A 10 24.50 13.47 19.96
CA ILE A 10 23.31 13.20 20.78
C ILE A 10 22.14 12.75 19.90
N TYR A 11 21.92 13.41 18.76
CA TYR A 11 20.89 13.00 17.80
C TYR A 11 21.13 11.57 17.27
N GLU A 12 22.37 11.24 16.90
CA GLU A 12 22.72 9.90 16.41
C GLU A 12 22.54 8.82 17.48
N GLN A 13 22.88 9.13 18.73
CA GLN A 13 22.60 8.23 19.85
C GLN A 13 21.10 8.05 20.06
N LEU A 14 20.32 9.14 20.01
CA LEU A 14 18.87 9.07 20.17
C LEU A 14 18.20 8.25 19.05
N CYS A 15 18.72 8.30 17.82
CA CYS A 15 18.27 7.41 16.74
C CYS A 15 18.44 5.93 17.12
N LYS A 16 19.57 5.57 17.75
CA LYS A 16 19.80 4.20 18.25
C LYS A 16 18.89 3.87 19.42
N ASP A 17 18.71 4.80 20.35
CA ASP A 17 17.85 4.60 21.51
C ASP A 17 16.38 4.40 21.09
N TYR A 18 15.91 5.13 20.07
CA TYR A 18 14.57 4.94 19.49
C TYR A 18 14.40 3.54 18.88
N LEU A 19 15.40 3.05 18.15
CA LEU A 19 15.38 1.67 17.64
C LEU A 19 15.38 0.66 18.79
N ASN A 20 16.17 0.90 19.84
CA ASN A 20 16.22 0.05 21.02
C ASN A 20 14.86 0.01 21.74
N LEU A 21 14.16 1.14 21.88
CA LEU A 21 12.81 1.18 22.46
C LEU A 21 11.83 0.28 21.69
N LYS A 22 11.88 0.30 20.36
CA LYS A 22 11.05 -0.58 19.53
C LYS A 22 11.40 -2.05 19.74
N LEU A 23 12.69 -2.38 19.79
CA LEU A 23 13.15 -3.75 20.02
C LEU A 23 12.73 -4.26 21.41
N LEU A 24 12.87 -3.44 22.45
CA LEU A 24 12.40 -3.78 23.80
C LEU A 24 10.88 -4.03 23.82
N ALA A 25 10.10 -3.18 23.15
CA ALA A 25 8.65 -3.37 23.04
C ALA A 25 8.29 -4.68 22.32
N GLN A 26 8.97 -5.00 21.22
CA GLN A 26 8.79 -6.26 20.49
C GLN A 26 9.14 -7.47 21.37
N ASN A 27 10.28 -7.42 22.06
CA ASN A 27 10.75 -8.51 22.91
C ASN A 27 9.88 -8.72 24.16
N ALA A 28 9.26 -7.66 24.69
CA ALA A 28 8.33 -7.77 25.81
C ALA A 28 6.93 -8.28 25.38
N CYS A 29 6.58 -8.13 24.11
CA CYS A 29 5.30 -8.56 23.55
C CYS A 29 5.35 -10.04 23.10
N THR A 30 5.56 -10.93 24.07
CA THR A 30 5.79 -12.37 23.82
C THR A 30 4.53 -13.21 23.62
N SER A 31 3.34 -12.66 23.92
CA SER A 31 2.07 -13.39 23.92
C SER A 31 0.96 -12.65 23.17
N PRO A 32 0.01 -13.38 22.57
CA PRO A 32 -1.12 -12.78 21.87
C PRO A 32 -2.03 -11.97 22.81
N GLU A 33 -2.13 -12.34 24.08
CA GLU A 33 -2.91 -11.60 25.09
C GLU A 33 -2.30 -10.22 25.35
N ARG A 34 -0.96 -10.13 25.46
CA ARG A 34 -0.25 -8.85 25.59
C ARG A 34 -0.46 -7.98 24.36
N LEU A 35 -0.34 -8.58 23.16
CA LEU A 35 -0.57 -7.86 21.92
C LEU A 35 -2.01 -7.32 21.82
N GLU A 36 -3.01 -8.09 22.25
CA GLU A 36 -4.40 -7.65 22.22
C GLU A 36 -4.67 -6.52 23.23
N ARG A 37 -4.06 -6.58 24.43
CA ARG A 37 -4.08 -5.46 25.39
C ARG A 37 -3.44 -4.19 24.80
N CYS A 38 -2.30 -4.33 24.12
CA CYS A 38 -1.65 -3.23 23.40
C CYS A 38 -2.59 -2.61 22.34
N LYS A 39 -3.31 -3.43 21.55
CA LYS A 39 -4.28 -2.94 20.56
C LYS A 39 -5.43 -2.17 21.21
N GLN A 40 -5.92 -2.63 22.37
CA GLN A 40 -6.99 -1.95 23.10
C GLN A 40 -6.55 -0.56 23.59
N LEU A 41 -5.33 -0.43 24.10
CA LEU A 41 -4.79 0.83 24.61
C LEU A 41 -4.60 1.92 23.54
N ILE A 42 -4.47 1.53 22.28
CA ILE A 42 -4.24 2.45 21.15
C ILE A 42 -5.43 2.53 20.19
N LEU A 43 -6.54 1.86 20.52
CA LEU A 43 -7.71 1.78 19.66
C LEU A 43 -8.26 3.16 19.32
N GLU A 44 -8.25 4.07 20.30
CA GLU A 44 -8.71 5.44 20.13
C GLU A 44 -7.77 6.24 19.23
N ASP A 45 -6.45 6.09 19.31
CA ASP A 45 -5.54 6.84 18.41
C ASP A 45 -5.61 6.32 16.97
N VAL A 46 -5.83 5.01 16.81
CA VAL A 46 -5.83 4.34 15.51
C VAL A 46 -7.21 4.46 14.83
N HIS A 47 -8.31 4.59 15.57
CA HIS A 47 -9.68 4.69 15.04
C HIS A 47 -10.05 3.62 13.98
N SER A 48 -9.48 2.42 14.07
CA SER A 48 -9.71 1.38 13.07
C SER A 48 -9.59 -0.03 13.64
N LYS A 49 -10.72 -0.55 14.14
CA LYS A 49 -10.84 -1.94 14.62
C LYS A 49 -10.41 -2.95 13.55
N ARG A 50 -10.81 -2.74 12.29
CA ARG A 50 -10.45 -3.61 11.15
C ARG A 50 -8.94 -3.62 10.87
N LYS A 51 -8.25 -2.49 11.04
CA LYS A 51 -6.80 -2.43 10.80
C LYS A 51 -6.05 -3.11 11.94
N LEU A 52 -6.48 -2.90 13.19
CA LEU A 52 -5.93 -3.57 14.38
C LEU A 52 -6.19 -5.08 14.40
N SER A 53 -7.33 -5.55 13.91
CA SER A 53 -7.64 -6.98 13.86
C SER A 53 -6.71 -7.76 12.92
N ARG A 54 -6.05 -7.06 11.98
CA ARG A 54 -5.06 -7.64 11.04
C ARG A 54 -3.64 -7.62 11.57
N VAL A 55 -3.40 -6.95 12.70
CA VAL A 55 -2.08 -6.92 13.35
C VAL A 55 -1.84 -8.28 14.00
N SER A 56 -0.79 -8.95 13.54
CA SER A 56 -0.41 -10.28 13.99
C SER A 56 0.81 -10.27 14.92
N SER A 57 1.60 -9.19 14.88
CA SER A 57 2.81 -9.03 15.67
C SER A 57 2.92 -7.65 16.32
N CYS A 58 3.82 -7.50 17.30
CA CYS A 58 4.15 -6.19 17.86
C CYS A 58 4.83 -5.28 16.82
N ASP A 59 5.62 -5.85 15.90
CA ASP A 59 6.24 -5.08 14.82
C ASP A 59 5.19 -4.48 13.88
N ASP A 60 4.18 -5.25 13.48
CA ASP A 60 3.04 -4.76 12.68
C ASP A 60 2.34 -3.58 13.38
N LEU A 61 2.17 -3.68 14.70
CA LEU A 61 1.53 -2.66 15.52
C LEU A 61 2.34 -1.36 15.49
N LEU A 62 3.64 -1.45 15.79
CA LEU A 62 4.56 -0.29 15.77
C LEU A 62 4.64 0.34 14.38
N GLN A 63 4.68 -0.48 13.33
CA GLN A 63 4.72 0.00 11.94
C GLN A 63 3.46 0.80 11.58
N ILE A 64 2.27 0.34 12.00
CA ILE A 64 1.02 1.08 11.76
C ILE A 64 1.02 2.42 12.48
N LEU A 65 1.56 2.48 13.70
CA LEU A 65 1.67 3.72 14.46
C LEU A 65 2.61 4.73 13.78
N GLU A 66 3.75 4.26 13.26
CA GLU A 66 4.68 5.08 12.49
C GLU A 66 4.07 5.58 11.18
N GLN A 67 3.42 4.70 10.41
CA GLN A 67 2.72 5.07 9.17
C GLN A 67 1.64 6.13 9.36
N ARG A 68 1.02 6.16 10.55
CA ARG A 68 -0.01 7.15 10.89
C ARG A 68 0.55 8.37 11.60
N ASN A 69 1.87 8.49 11.72
CA ASN A 69 2.54 9.59 12.43
C ASN A 69 2.07 9.73 13.90
N LEU A 70 1.65 8.62 14.48
CA LEU A 70 1.29 8.50 15.90
C LEU A 70 2.51 8.14 16.73
N LEU A 71 3.49 7.46 16.13
CA LEU A 71 4.78 7.12 16.72
C LEU A 71 5.92 7.66 15.86
N SER A 72 6.90 8.31 16.48
CA SER A 72 8.13 8.72 15.81
C SER A 72 9.23 9.00 16.85
N LEU A 73 10.45 9.27 16.36
CA LEU A 73 11.59 9.65 17.21
C LEU A 73 11.24 10.81 18.16
N LEU A 74 10.44 11.79 17.70
CA LEU A 74 10.01 12.93 18.51
C LEU A 74 8.70 12.70 19.28
N LYS A 75 8.02 11.58 19.05
CA LYS A 75 6.73 11.24 19.64
C LYS A 75 6.75 9.84 20.27
N PRO A 76 7.47 9.62 21.38
CA PRO A 76 7.58 8.30 22.01
C PRO A 76 6.37 7.91 22.89
N GLU A 77 5.35 8.77 23.01
CA GLU A 77 4.27 8.66 24.01
C GLU A 77 3.49 7.35 23.91
N LEU A 78 3.30 6.83 22.70
CA LEU A 78 2.58 5.58 22.54
C LEU A 78 3.38 4.37 23.04
N ILE A 79 4.72 4.37 23.00
CA ILE A 79 5.50 3.26 23.57
C ILE A 79 5.33 3.25 25.10
N GLU A 80 5.24 4.42 25.74
CA GLU A 80 4.95 4.52 27.17
C GLU A 80 3.58 3.94 27.51
N ARG A 81 2.56 4.23 26.70
CA ARG A 81 1.24 3.64 26.91
C ARG A 81 1.27 2.13 26.70
N LEU A 82 1.99 1.65 25.69
CA LEU A 82 2.13 0.22 25.43
C LEU A 82 2.85 -0.51 26.57
N GLU A 83 3.80 0.14 27.24
CA GLU A 83 4.50 -0.40 28.40
C GLU A 83 3.51 -0.88 29.49
N LEU A 84 2.40 -0.17 29.72
CA LEU A 84 1.34 -0.59 30.67
C LEU A 84 0.73 -1.97 30.38
N ALA A 85 0.75 -2.42 29.12
CA ALA A 85 0.31 -3.75 28.71
C ALA A 85 1.45 -4.77 28.65
N LEU A 86 2.69 -4.30 28.47
CA LEU A 86 3.88 -5.14 28.33
C LEU A 86 4.51 -5.48 29.69
N ASP A 87 4.31 -4.63 30.71
CA ASP A 87 4.80 -4.78 32.08
C ASP A 87 6.31 -5.02 32.08
N SER A 88 7.07 -4.04 31.57
CA SER A 88 8.50 -4.18 31.28
C SER A 88 9.28 -3.00 31.82
N GLU A 89 9.96 -3.24 32.93
CA GLU A 89 10.80 -2.25 33.61
C GLU A 89 11.94 -1.73 32.72
N ASP A 90 12.45 -2.57 31.82
CA ASP A 90 13.46 -2.18 30.83
C ASP A 90 12.94 -1.09 29.90
N ILE A 91 11.68 -1.21 29.45
CA ILE A 91 11.02 -0.19 28.61
C ILE A 91 10.81 1.08 29.44
N THR A 92 10.31 0.96 30.67
CA THR A 92 10.08 2.11 31.57
C THR A 92 11.36 2.92 31.77
N ASN A 93 12.47 2.25 32.07
CA ASN A 93 13.76 2.88 32.29
C ASN A 93 14.31 3.53 31.01
N ALA A 94 14.22 2.82 29.89
CA ALA A 94 14.67 3.33 28.60
C ALA A 94 13.87 4.58 28.18
N ILE A 95 12.55 4.59 28.33
CA ILE A 95 11.69 5.74 28.00
C ILE A 95 12.03 6.95 28.87
N LYS A 96 12.27 6.73 30.17
CA LYS A 96 12.62 7.80 31.11
C LYS A 96 13.91 8.50 30.70
N LEU A 97 14.94 7.75 30.35
CA LEU A 97 16.21 8.28 29.85
C LEU A 97 16.01 9.00 28.51
N TYR A 98 15.29 8.37 27.58
CA TYR A 98 15.00 8.90 26.26
C TYR A 98 14.28 10.27 26.33
N ARG A 99 13.25 10.39 27.17
CA ARG A 99 12.52 11.64 27.40
C ARG A 99 13.39 12.73 27.99
N LYS A 100 14.23 12.37 28.96
CA LYS A 100 15.17 13.33 29.56
C LYS A 100 16.08 13.92 28.48
N THR A 101 16.66 13.09 27.62
CA THR A 101 17.51 13.53 26.51
C THR A 101 16.75 14.43 25.52
N ILE A 102 15.53 14.05 25.10
CA ILE A 102 14.71 14.88 24.22
C ILE A 102 14.40 16.24 24.87
N SER A 103 14.02 16.26 26.15
CA SER A 103 13.66 17.50 26.84
C SER A 103 14.83 18.49 26.92
N LEU A 104 16.05 17.99 27.13
CA LEU A 104 17.27 18.81 27.23
C LEU A 104 17.76 19.32 25.86
N HIS A 105 17.56 18.56 24.79
CA HIS A 105 18.13 18.84 23.47
C HIS A 105 17.06 18.96 22.36
N TYR A 106 15.81 19.30 22.70
CA TYR A 106 14.69 19.22 21.76
C TYR A 106 14.91 20.03 20.47
N ALA A 107 15.34 21.28 20.59
CA ALA A 107 15.52 22.17 19.44
C ALA A 107 16.56 21.63 18.41
N PRO A 108 17.79 21.26 18.81
CA PRO A 108 18.74 20.67 17.87
C PRO A 108 18.30 19.30 17.35
N ILE A 109 17.76 18.41 18.19
CA ILE A 109 17.26 17.09 17.77
C ILE A 109 16.16 17.25 16.71
N ARG A 110 15.17 18.12 16.96
CA ARG A 110 14.07 18.36 16.01
C ARG A 110 14.60 18.86 14.67
N ARG A 111 15.61 19.73 14.66
CA ARG A 111 16.20 20.23 13.42
C ARG A 111 16.85 19.11 12.62
N PHE A 112 17.72 18.30 13.25
CA PHE A 112 18.38 17.18 12.57
C PHE A 112 17.37 16.12 12.11
N TYR A 113 16.36 15.82 12.92
CA TYR A 113 15.29 14.90 12.55
C TYR A 113 14.53 15.36 11.29
N LEU A 114 14.17 16.65 11.21
CA LEU A 114 13.50 17.19 10.04
C LEU A 114 14.40 17.24 8.80
N GLU A 115 15.70 17.48 8.97
CA GLU A 115 16.68 17.44 7.90
C GLU A 115 16.83 16.02 7.32
N ASP A 116 16.95 15.02 8.20
CA ASP A 116 17.00 13.61 7.80
C ASP A 116 15.71 13.17 7.10
N LEU A 117 14.53 13.58 7.58
CA LEU A 117 13.27 13.32 6.90
C LEU A 117 13.24 13.93 5.49
N ARG A 118 13.65 15.19 5.35
CA ARG A 118 13.75 15.84 4.02
C ARG A 118 14.72 15.11 3.11
N TYR A 119 15.85 14.65 3.62
CA TYR A 119 16.83 13.90 2.85
C TYR A 119 16.28 12.54 2.41
N ARG A 120 15.59 11.82 3.30
CA ARG A 120 14.93 10.54 3.00
C ARG A 120 13.83 10.72 1.95
N ASP A 121 12.94 11.69 2.14
CA ASP A 121 11.88 11.99 1.17
C ASP A 121 12.49 12.34 -0.19
N ARG A 122 13.52 13.20 -0.22
CA ARG A 122 14.23 13.53 -1.46
C ARG A 122 14.86 12.30 -2.11
N ARG A 123 15.46 11.40 -1.31
CA ARG A 123 16.03 10.14 -1.82
C ARG A 123 14.96 9.21 -2.37
N THR A 124 13.82 9.06 -1.69
CA THR A 124 12.69 8.26 -2.18
C THR A 124 12.09 8.85 -3.45
N LEU A 125 11.99 10.18 -3.55
CA LEU A 125 11.56 10.86 -4.78
C LEU A 125 12.57 10.61 -5.92
N LEU A 126 13.88 10.67 -5.65
CA LEU A 126 14.92 10.35 -6.63
C LEU A 126 14.89 8.86 -7.03
N GLU A 127 14.71 7.94 -6.10
CA GLU A 127 14.59 6.50 -6.37
C GLU A 127 13.38 6.21 -7.26
N ARG A 128 12.22 6.82 -6.98
CA ARG A 128 11.01 6.73 -7.82
C ARG A 128 11.24 7.32 -9.21
N GLU A 129 11.92 8.45 -9.31
CA GLU A 129 12.21 9.08 -10.59
C GLU A 129 13.18 8.23 -11.42
N VAL A 130 14.19 7.64 -10.80
CA VAL A 130 15.11 6.68 -11.43
C VAL A 130 14.36 5.41 -11.87
N GLU A 131 13.41 4.92 -11.09
CA GLU A 131 12.56 3.78 -11.47
C GLU A 131 11.67 4.11 -12.68
N LYS A 132 11.04 5.29 -12.70
CA LYS A 132 10.31 5.78 -13.89
C LYS A 132 11.21 5.89 -15.11
N ILE A 133 12.42 6.42 -14.95
CA ILE A 133 13.41 6.50 -16.04
C ILE A 133 13.78 5.10 -16.53
N LYS A 134 14.07 4.16 -15.64
CA LYS A 134 14.37 2.76 -15.99
C LYS A 134 13.22 2.05 -16.70
N LEU A 135 11.97 2.31 -16.28
CA LEU A 135 10.77 1.79 -16.93
C LEU A 135 10.56 2.44 -18.31
N ALA A 136 10.82 3.74 -18.43
CA ALA A 136 10.78 4.46 -19.71
C ALA A 136 11.91 4.03 -20.66
N GLU A 137 13.07 3.64 -20.12
CA GLU A 137 14.22 3.09 -20.85
C GLU A 137 14.03 1.62 -21.27
N ASN A 138 12.93 0.96 -20.88
CA ASN A 138 12.56 -0.35 -21.38
C ASN A 138 11.62 -0.20 -22.59
N PRO A 139 12.14 -0.12 -23.84
CA PRO A 139 11.36 0.26 -25.02
C PRO A 139 10.16 -0.66 -25.29
N ASN A 140 10.22 -1.92 -24.84
CA ASN A 140 9.13 -2.88 -25.00
C ASN A 140 7.89 -2.55 -24.16
N ILE A 141 8.06 -2.07 -22.92
CA ILE A 141 6.94 -1.76 -22.01
C ILE A 141 6.26 -0.46 -22.48
N SER A 142 7.06 0.59 -22.73
CA SER A 142 6.55 1.85 -23.28
C SER A 142 5.81 1.66 -24.61
N SER A 143 6.36 0.82 -25.51
CA SER A 143 5.71 0.47 -26.77
C SER A 143 4.40 -0.31 -26.58
N PHE A 144 4.34 -1.25 -25.63
CA PHE A 144 3.13 -2.00 -25.32
C PHE A 144 2.00 -1.09 -24.81
N HIS A 145 2.28 -0.21 -23.84
CA HIS A 145 1.27 0.73 -23.31
C HIS A 145 0.74 1.67 -24.39
N GLU A 146 1.63 2.19 -25.26
CA GLU A 146 1.22 3.02 -26.38
C GLU A 146 0.34 2.25 -27.37
N LYS A 147 0.68 1.00 -27.67
CA LYS A 147 -0.09 0.13 -28.56
C LYS A 147 -1.44 -0.24 -27.98
N TYR A 148 -1.50 -0.60 -26.70
CA TYR A 148 -2.76 -0.87 -26.01
C TYR A 148 -3.67 0.36 -26.03
N ARG A 149 -3.16 1.55 -25.71
CA ARG A 149 -3.96 2.79 -25.77
C ARG A 149 -4.54 3.05 -27.15
N LYS A 150 -3.80 2.75 -28.23
CA LYS A 150 -4.30 2.86 -29.61
C LYS A 150 -5.36 1.81 -29.94
N GLN A 151 -5.23 0.59 -29.43
CA GLN A 151 -6.11 -0.54 -29.74
C GLN A 151 -7.27 -0.76 -28.75
N ARG A 152 -7.29 -0.04 -27.63
CA ARG A 152 -8.25 -0.21 -26.53
C ARG A 152 -9.69 -0.24 -27.02
N GLU A 153 -10.10 0.77 -27.79
CA GLU A 153 -11.46 0.87 -28.32
C GLU A 153 -11.77 -0.25 -29.33
N THR A 154 -10.79 -0.68 -30.14
CA THR A 154 -10.93 -1.82 -31.05
C THR A 154 -11.21 -3.11 -30.27
N ILE A 155 -10.44 -3.36 -29.20
CA ILE A 155 -10.60 -4.52 -28.31
C ILE A 155 -11.98 -4.49 -27.65
N TYR A 156 -12.40 -3.33 -27.12
CA TYR A 156 -13.68 -3.20 -26.42
C TYR A 156 -14.84 -3.42 -27.39
N SER A 157 -14.78 -2.81 -28.58
CA SER A 157 -15.76 -3.01 -29.65
C SER A 157 -15.85 -4.48 -30.08
N LEU A 158 -14.72 -5.18 -30.17
CA LEU A 158 -14.66 -6.60 -30.51
C LEU A 158 -15.38 -7.46 -29.45
N LEU A 159 -15.10 -7.21 -28.17
CA LEU A 159 -15.72 -7.95 -27.07
C LEU A 159 -17.22 -7.66 -26.94
N GLN A 160 -17.63 -6.40 -27.07
CA GLN A 160 -19.06 -6.02 -27.10
C GLN A 160 -19.84 -6.73 -28.21
N LYS A 161 -19.21 -6.95 -29.38
CA LYS A 161 -19.84 -7.62 -30.53
C LYS A 161 -19.89 -9.14 -30.38
N GLN A 162 -18.88 -9.75 -29.76
CA GLN A 162 -18.68 -11.21 -29.85
C GLN A 162 -18.92 -11.97 -28.54
N ILE A 163 -18.91 -11.34 -27.37
CA ILE A 163 -19.21 -12.02 -26.09
C ILE A 163 -20.69 -12.38 -25.98
N GLY A 164 -21.58 -11.46 -26.35
CA GLY A 164 -23.01 -11.70 -26.34
C GLY A 164 -23.56 -12.08 -24.94
N ARG A 165 -24.31 -13.18 -24.87
CA ARG A 165 -25.06 -13.60 -23.66
C ARG A 165 -24.16 -14.10 -22.52
N ASP A 166 -22.93 -14.50 -22.82
CA ASP A 166 -21.97 -15.04 -21.84
C ASP A 166 -21.31 -13.95 -20.99
N TRP A 167 -21.70 -12.69 -21.15
CA TRP A 167 -21.07 -11.55 -20.47
C TRP A 167 -21.07 -11.67 -18.94
N LYS A 168 -22.12 -12.22 -18.31
CA LYS A 168 -22.11 -12.45 -16.85
C LYS A 168 -21.08 -13.52 -16.46
N ALA A 169 -21.00 -14.62 -17.21
CA ALA A 169 -20.00 -15.66 -16.96
C ALA A 169 -18.58 -15.11 -17.16
N PHE A 170 -18.39 -14.25 -18.15
CA PHE A 170 -17.14 -13.55 -18.37
C PHE A 170 -16.78 -12.61 -17.21
N GLY A 171 -17.71 -11.76 -16.77
CA GLY A 171 -17.53 -10.85 -15.64
C GLY A 171 -17.16 -11.57 -14.33
N ARG A 172 -17.79 -12.71 -14.03
CA ARG A 172 -17.41 -13.55 -12.88
C ARG A 172 -15.98 -14.06 -12.96
N ASN A 173 -15.52 -14.43 -14.17
CA ASN A 173 -14.14 -14.86 -14.39
C ASN A 173 -13.12 -13.71 -14.34
N LEU A 174 -13.58 -12.46 -14.43
CA LEU A 174 -12.82 -11.25 -14.17
C LEU A 174 -12.86 -10.82 -12.68
N ASN A 175 -13.42 -11.67 -11.81
CA ASN A 175 -13.61 -11.42 -10.37
C ASN A 175 -14.54 -10.25 -10.03
N ILE A 176 -15.46 -9.88 -10.93
CA ILE A 176 -16.55 -8.95 -10.60
C ILE A 176 -17.59 -9.71 -9.77
N THR A 177 -18.08 -9.08 -8.71
CA THR A 177 -19.08 -9.70 -7.82
C THR A 177 -20.44 -9.81 -8.50
N GLU A 178 -21.27 -10.76 -8.07
CA GLU A 178 -22.62 -10.93 -8.62
C GLU A 178 -23.48 -9.66 -8.42
N ALA A 179 -23.32 -8.98 -7.28
CA ALA A 179 -24.00 -7.73 -6.98
C ALA A 179 -23.64 -6.63 -7.99
N GLU A 180 -22.35 -6.45 -8.29
CA GLU A 180 -21.90 -5.46 -9.29
C GLU A 180 -22.40 -5.80 -10.70
N LEU A 181 -22.41 -7.08 -11.08
CA LEU A 181 -22.96 -7.52 -12.36
C LEU A 181 -24.46 -7.26 -12.48
N ASP A 182 -25.21 -7.44 -11.39
CA ASP A 182 -26.64 -7.12 -11.37
C ASP A 182 -26.87 -5.60 -11.45
N GLU A 183 -26.09 -4.78 -10.74
CA GLU A 183 -26.14 -3.32 -10.88
C GLU A 183 -25.85 -2.84 -12.30
N ILE A 184 -24.84 -3.40 -12.97
CA ILE A 184 -24.52 -3.09 -14.37
C ILE A 184 -25.67 -3.53 -15.29
N ASN A 185 -26.25 -4.71 -15.04
CA ASN A 185 -27.39 -5.21 -15.80
C ASN A 185 -28.62 -4.30 -15.66
N GLU A 186 -28.88 -3.80 -14.45
CA GLU A 186 -29.99 -2.89 -14.15
C GLU A 186 -29.82 -1.53 -14.82
N ARG A 187 -28.61 -0.95 -14.78
CA ARG A 187 -28.32 0.33 -15.45
C ARG A 187 -28.39 0.24 -16.97
N ASN A 188 -28.11 -0.93 -17.54
CA ASN A 188 -28.07 -1.16 -18.99
C ASN A 188 -29.09 -2.22 -19.45
N ARG A 189 -30.31 -2.20 -18.89
CA ARG A 189 -31.34 -3.24 -19.11
C ARG A 189 -31.67 -3.56 -20.57
N ASN A 190 -31.50 -2.62 -21.49
CA ASN A 190 -31.78 -2.85 -22.91
C ASN A 190 -30.52 -2.78 -23.80
N ASP A 191 -29.34 -2.57 -23.22
CA ASP A 191 -28.10 -2.42 -23.97
C ASP A 191 -27.04 -3.43 -23.53
N LEU A 192 -26.97 -4.56 -24.25
CA LEU A 192 -25.97 -5.59 -24.00
C LEU A 192 -24.53 -5.08 -24.24
N LYS A 193 -24.34 -4.19 -25.21
CA LYS A 193 -23.02 -3.64 -25.50
C LYS A 193 -22.59 -2.67 -24.40
N GLY A 194 -23.52 -1.88 -23.87
CA GLY A 194 -23.32 -1.04 -22.69
C GLY A 194 -22.91 -1.85 -21.47
N ARG A 195 -23.59 -2.97 -21.17
CA ARG A 195 -23.21 -3.88 -20.07
C ARG A 195 -21.77 -4.36 -20.18
N ILE A 196 -21.38 -4.85 -21.36
CA ILE A 196 -20.03 -5.39 -21.59
C ILE A 196 -18.99 -4.27 -21.47
N TYR A 197 -19.26 -3.08 -22.02
CA TYR A 197 -18.35 -1.95 -21.93
C TYR A 197 -18.13 -1.49 -20.49
N GLU A 198 -19.22 -1.31 -19.74
CA GLU A 198 -19.14 -0.84 -18.37
C GLU A 198 -18.45 -1.86 -17.46
N MET A 199 -18.73 -3.14 -17.67
CA MET A 199 -18.03 -4.24 -17.01
C MET A 199 -16.52 -4.19 -17.31
N LEU A 200 -16.11 -4.05 -18.57
CA LEU A 200 -14.69 -3.93 -18.94
C LEU A 200 -14.03 -2.69 -18.31
N LEU A 201 -14.72 -1.55 -18.35
CA LEU A 201 -14.26 -0.31 -17.75
C LEU A 201 -14.07 -0.44 -16.24
N SER A 202 -15.01 -1.09 -15.54
CA SER A 202 -14.93 -1.30 -14.10
C SER A 202 -13.71 -2.14 -13.70
N VAL A 203 -13.37 -3.15 -14.50
CA VAL A 203 -12.20 -4.00 -14.26
C VAL A 203 -10.92 -3.25 -14.58
N GLU A 204 -10.85 -2.58 -15.73
CA GLU A 204 -9.66 -1.79 -16.13
C GLU A 204 -9.29 -0.74 -15.08
N GLN A 205 -10.29 -0.05 -14.49
CA GLN A 205 -10.08 0.95 -13.44
C GLN A 205 -9.48 0.39 -12.14
N THR A 206 -9.49 -0.93 -11.94
CA THR A 206 -8.80 -1.55 -10.79
C THR A 206 -7.29 -1.69 -11.00
N PHE A 207 -6.80 -1.46 -12.23
CA PHE A 207 -5.39 -1.51 -12.61
C PHE A 207 -4.82 -0.10 -12.82
N THR A 208 -3.57 0.12 -12.43
CA THR A 208 -2.81 1.33 -12.78
C THR A 208 -2.17 1.18 -14.16
N ASP A 209 -1.76 2.31 -14.77
CA ASP A 209 -1.03 2.32 -16.05
C ASP A 209 0.15 1.33 -16.02
N ASP A 210 0.91 1.28 -14.92
CA ASP A 210 2.07 0.37 -14.74
C ASP A 210 1.70 -1.13 -14.65
N SER A 211 0.42 -1.47 -14.59
CA SER A 211 -0.10 -2.84 -14.44
C SER A 211 -1.00 -3.31 -15.58
N LEU A 212 -1.02 -2.59 -16.71
CA LEU A 212 -1.85 -2.94 -17.88
C LEU A 212 -1.56 -4.34 -18.47
N GLU A 213 -0.32 -4.83 -18.37
CA GLU A 213 0.00 -6.20 -18.78
C GLU A 213 -0.73 -7.25 -17.91
N GLN A 214 -0.89 -6.98 -16.60
CA GLN A 214 -1.64 -7.84 -15.69
C GLN A 214 -3.14 -7.79 -16.01
N PHE A 215 -3.66 -6.62 -16.39
CA PHE A 215 -5.03 -6.48 -16.89
C PHE A 215 -5.26 -7.35 -18.12
N ILE A 216 -4.40 -7.27 -19.15
CA ILE A 216 -4.51 -8.08 -20.37
C ILE A 216 -4.35 -9.57 -20.06
N SER A 217 -3.43 -9.95 -19.18
CA SER A 217 -3.28 -11.34 -18.71
C SER A 217 -4.56 -11.85 -18.03
N THR A 218 -5.20 -11.04 -17.21
CA THR A 218 -6.46 -11.38 -16.54
C THR A 218 -7.60 -11.51 -17.54
N LEU A 219 -7.70 -10.57 -18.48
CA LEU A 219 -8.70 -10.54 -19.55
C LEU A 219 -8.62 -11.80 -20.42
N THR A 220 -7.43 -12.14 -20.90
CA THR A 220 -7.20 -13.30 -21.78
C THR A 220 -7.45 -14.63 -21.05
N LYS A 221 -7.04 -14.76 -19.78
CA LYS A 221 -7.35 -15.94 -18.95
C LYS A 221 -8.84 -16.10 -18.71
N ALA A 222 -9.58 -15.01 -18.48
CA ALA A 222 -11.02 -15.07 -18.31
C ALA A 222 -11.73 -15.53 -19.60
N LEU A 223 -11.25 -15.09 -20.78
CA LEU A 223 -11.73 -15.54 -22.08
C LEU A 223 -11.49 -17.05 -22.30
N GLU A 224 -10.34 -17.57 -21.89
CA GLU A 224 -10.06 -19.00 -21.95
C GLU A 224 -11.01 -19.81 -21.07
N LYS A 225 -11.29 -19.35 -19.85
CA LYS A 225 -12.21 -20.03 -18.93
C LYS A 225 -13.63 -20.13 -19.46
N ILE A 226 -14.10 -19.13 -20.22
CA ILE A 226 -15.40 -19.18 -20.90
C ILE A 226 -15.34 -19.86 -22.27
N ARG A 227 -14.24 -20.56 -22.60
CA ARG A 227 -14.02 -21.27 -23.87
C ARG A 227 -14.02 -20.37 -25.12
N ARG A 228 -13.65 -19.10 -24.95
CA ARG A 228 -13.53 -18.10 -26.04
C ARG A 228 -12.07 -17.78 -26.36
N SER A 229 -11.27 -18.82 -26.55
CA SER A 229 -9.86 -18.70 -26.97
C SER A 229 -9.73 -18.06 -28.37
N ASP A 230 -10.80 -18.05 -29.17
CA ASP A 230 -10.88 -17.30 -30.43
C ASP A 230 -10.71 -15.78 -30.20
N LEU A 231 -11.36 -15.24 -29.16
CA LEU A 231 -11.27 -13.82 -28.81
C LEU A 231 -9.93 -13.47 -28.20
N LYS A 232 -9.38 -14.36 -27.38
CA LYS A 232 -8.00 -14.23 -26.84
C LYS A 232 -7.00 -14.04 -27.99
N ARG A 233 -6.99 -14.94 -28.98
CA ARG A 233 -6.08 -14.87 -30.12
C ARG A 233 -6.23 -13.58 -30.92
N LYS A 234 -7.46 -13.07 -31.07
CA LYS A 234 -7.70 -11.78 -31.75
C LYS A 234 -7.09 -10.62 -30.94
N ILE A 235 -7.28 -10.60 -29.63
CA ILE A 235 -6.68 -9.57 -28.75
C ILE A 235 -5.16 -9.62 -28.80
N GLU A 236 -4.57 -10.81 -28.69
CA GLU A 236 -3.13 -11.01 -28.79
C GLU A 236 -2.60 -10.53 -30.16
N SER A 237 -3.31 -10.83 -31.25
CA SER A 237 -2.97 -10.33 -32.59
C SER A 237 -3.03 -8.80 -32.70
N GLU A 238 -4.06 -8.14 -32.15
CA GLU A 238 -4.17 -6.67 -32.15
C GLU A 238 -3.03 -6.02 -31.34
N LEU A 239 -2.61 -6.67 -30.26
CA LEU A 239 -1.51 -6.23 -29.41
C LEU A 239 -0.13 -6.73 -29.91
N GLY A 240 -0.08 -7.59 -30.92
CA GLY A 240 1.13 -8.22 -31.47
C GLY A 240 1.94 -8.97 -30.41
N MET A 241 1.23 -9.73 -29.59
CA MET A 241 1.77 -10.66 -28.58
C MET A 241 1.96 -12.07 -29.15
#